data_AF-A0A4Y2AUQ2-F1
#
_entry.id   AF-A0A4Y2AUQ2-F1
#
_cell.length_a   1.000
_cell.length_b   1.000
_cell.length_c   1.000
_cell.angle_alpha   90.00
_cell.angle_beta   90.00
_cell.angle_gamma   90.00
#
_symmetry.space_group_name_H-M   'P 1'
#
loop_
_entity.id
_entity.type
_entity.pdbx_description
1 polymer ?
#
loop_
_entity_poly.entity_id
_entity_poly.type
_entity_poly.pdbx_seq_one_letter_code
_entity_poly.pdbx_strand_id
1 'polypeptide(L)'
;MITKLSQIQLPFLLNMTGAYRTSPTSALLAITGIMPLDITLEAEAQFEQLTRLMKNLTIEGEEYNYETYEEKATGWSRHPAEFIDEERVNLEENLGAVGEINIFTDGSKMEQGVGSAFCVFGEQQELIAQWQGRLSTKNSIFQAELIDLQEVVKYAQNHQNKIKIWSDSRSSLKALLNQKYNSQIHSRLSVQHS
;
A
#
# COMPACT_ATOMS: atom_id res chain seq x y z
N MET A 1 6.98 -33.86 -1.69
CA MET A 1 7.47 -32.50 -1.38
C MET A 1 6.74 -31.95 -0.16
N ILE A 2 5.41 -32.01 -0.14
CA ILE A 2 4.51 -31.65 0.98
C ILE A 2 4.97 -32.24 2.33
N THR A 3 5.26 -33.54 2.39
CA THR A 3 5.73 -34.23 3.61
C THR A 3 7.05 -33.71 4.17
N LYS A 4 7.96 -33.17 3.35
CA LYS A 4 9.22 -32.57 3.82
C LYS A 4 9.01 -31.18 4.40
N LEU A 5 8.12 -30.38 3.81
CA LEU A 5 7.79 -29.05 4.32
C LEU A 5 7.06 -29.12 5.66
N SER A 6 6.13 -30.07 5.81
CA SER A 6 5.47 -30.30 7.11
C SER A 6 6.48 -30.72 8.19
N GLN A 7 7.50 -31.51 7.85
CA GLN A 7 8.58 -31.87 8.78
C GLN A 7 9.41 -30.66 9.23
N ILE A 8 9.60 -29.67 8.36
CA ILE A 8 10.31 -28.42 8.70
C ILE A 8 9.43 -27.54 9.59
N GLN A 9 8.12 -27.45 9.31
CA GLN A 9 7.19 -26.58 10.05
C GLN A 9 6.86 -27.12 11.45
N LEU A 10 6.75 -28.44 11.58
CA LEU A 10 6.28 -29.10 12.80
C LEU A 10 7.05 -28.73 14.09
N PRO A 11 8.39 -28.68 14.11
CA PRO A 11 9.14 -28.23 15.30
C PRO A 11 8.75 -26.83 15.79
N PHE A 12 8.49 -25.88 14.89
CA PHE A 12 8.07 -24.53 15.26
C PHE A 12 6.67 -24.55 15.88
N LEU A 13 5.74 -25.29 15.28
CA LEU A 13 4.38 -25.45 15.79
C LEU A 13 4.36 -26.12 17.17
N LEU A 14 5.18 -27.14 17.39
CA LEU A 14 5.31 -27.80 18.69
C LEU A 14 5.87 -26.85 19.76
N ASN A 15 6.88 -26.05 19.42
CA ASN A 15 7.45 -25.08 20.35
C ASN A 15 6.45 -23.98 20.72
N MET A 16 5.63 -23.52 19.76
CA MET A 16 4.60 -22.51 20.01
C MET A 16 3.45 -23.04 20.88
N THR A 17 3.06 -24.30 20.68
CA THR A 17 1.86 -24.88 21.32
C THR A 17 2.17 -25.69 22.58
N GLY A 18 3.42 -26.12 22.78
CA GLY A 18 3.80 -27.06 23.83
C GLY A 18 3.20 -28.47 23.65
N ALA A 19 2.69 -28.79 22.45
CA ALA A 19 2.01 -30.05 22.19
C ALA A 19 2.98 -31.24 22.11
N TYR A 20 2.44 -32.46 22.22
CA TYR A 20 3.22 -33.68 22.06
C TYR A 20 3.73 -33.84 20.63
N ARG A 21 4.89 -34.48 20.46
CA ARG A 21 5.48 -34.77 19.13
C ARG A 21 4.56 -35.58 18.22
N THR A 22 3.64 -36.36 18.79
CA THR A 22 2.65 -37.17 18.06
C THR A 22 1.41 -36.39 17.65
N SER A 23 1.31 -35.11 18.01
CA SER A 23 0.17 -34.28 17.64
C SER A 23 0.12 -34.09 16.11
N PRO A 24 -1.05 -34.25 15.47
CA PRO A 24 -1.19 -34.05 14.04
C PRO A 24 -0.85 -32.61 13.63
N THR A 25 -0.03 -32.43 12.59
CA THR A 25 0.37 -31.10 12.09
C THR A 25 -0.84 -30.25 11.70
N SER A 26 -1.86 -30.85 11.09
CA SER A 26 -3.11 -30.16 10.72
C SER A 26 -3.84 -29.56 11.91
N ALA A 27 -3.87 -30.26 13.05
CA ALA A 27 -4.48 -29.76 14.27
C ALA A 27 -3.68 -28.58 14.86
N LEU A 28 -2.35 -28.66 14.82
CA LEU A 28 -1.49 -27.57 15.30
C LEU A 28 -1.62 -26.31 14.44
N LEU A 29 -1.70 -26.47 13.11
CA LEU A 29 -1.94 -25.36 12.18
C LEU A 29 -3.30 -24.69 12.45
N ALA A 30 -4.34 -25.49 12.64
CA ALA A 30 -5.68 -24.96 12.96
C ALA A 30 -5.70 -24.18 14.29
N ILE A 31 -5.04 -24.69 15.34
CA ILE A 31 -4.99 -24.04 16.65
C ILE A 31 -4.14 -22.75 16.61
N THR A 32 -3.03 -22.77 15.89
CA THR A 32 -2.13 -21.60 15.78
C THR A 32 -2.61 -20.56 14.78
N GLY A 33 -3.54 -20.91 13.89
CA GLY A 33 -3.95 -20.07 12.77
C GLY A 33 -2.85 -19.89 11.72
N ILE A 34 -1.81 -20.74 11.72
CA ILE A 34 -0.71 -20.67 10.77
C ILE A 34 -1.06 -21.47 9.52
N MET A 35 -0.79 -20.91 8.36
CA MET A 35 -0.99 -21.57 7.07
C MET A 35 0.07 -22.66 6.82
N PRO A 36 -0.26 -23.80 6.17
CA PRO A 36 0.74 -24.76 5.71
C PRO A 36 1.83 -24.13 4.83
N LEU A 37 3.10 -24.47 5.10
CA LEU A 37 4.25 -23.89 4.37
C LEU A 37 4.18 -24.09 2.85
N ASP A 38 3.67 -25.22 2.37
CA ASP A 38 3.52 -25.50 0.95
C ASP A 38 2.58 -24.50 0.27
N ILE A 39 1.44 -24.19 0.90
CA ILE A 39 0.49 -23.19 0.41
C ILE A 39 1.11 -21.80 0.45
N THR A 40 1.78 -21.44 1.55
CA THR A 40 2.43 -20.13 1.68
C THR A 40 3.52 -19.93 0.63
N LEU A 41 4.37 -20.94 0.39
CA LEU A 41 5.43 -20.87 -0.61
C LEU A 41 4.87 -20.75 -2.04
N GLU A 42 3.78 -21.46 -2.33
CA GLU A 42 3.11 -21.35 -3.62
C GLU A 42 2.55 -19.95 -3.85
N ALA A 43 1.84 -19.40 -2.86
CA ALA A 43 1.31 -18.04 -2.91
C ALA A 43 2.43 -16.98 -3.07
N GLU A 44 3.53 -17.11 -2.32
CA GLU A 44 4.69 -16.23 -2.42
C GLU A 44 5.35 -16.31 -3.80
N ALA A 45 5.49 -17.52 -4.36
CA ALA A 45 6.06 -17.73 -5.69
C ALA A 45 5.18 -17.16 -6.81
N GLN A 46 3.85 -17.23 -6.67
CA GLN A 46 2.91 -16.59 -7.58
C GLN A 46 2.99 -15.06 -7.46
N PHE A 47 3.05 -14.53 -6.24
CA PHE A 47 3.16 -13.08 -6.01
C PHE A 47 4.45 -12.49 -6.60
N GLU A 48 5.59 -13.18 -6.43
CA GLU A 48 6.87 -12.76 -7.04
C GLU A 48 6.85 -12.87 -8.57
N GLN A 49 6.11 -13.82 -9.14
CA GLN A 49 5.95 -13.91 -10.59
C GLN A 49 5.20 -12.70 -11.16
N LEU A 50 4.13 -12.26 -10.50
CA LEU A 50 3.36 -11.09 -10.91
C LEU A 50 4.17 -9.79 -10.68
N THR A 51 4.64 -9.58 -9.45
CA THR A 51 5.16 -8.26 -9.03
C THR A 51 6.63 -8.00 -9.35
N ARG A 52 7.44 -9.05 -9.51
CA ARG A 52 8.89 -8.91 -9.79
C ARG A 52 9.28 -9.44 -11.15
N LEU A 53 8.70 -10.57 -11.58
CA LEU A 53 9.02 -11.16 -12.88
C LEU A 53 8.13 -10.65 -14.01
N MET A 54 7.08 -9.87 -13.69
CA MET A 54 6.16 -9.26 -14.66
C MET A 54 5.55 -10.31 -15.61
N LYS A 55 5.06 -11.41 -15.03
CA LYS A 55 4.45 -12.51 -15.78
C LYS A 55 3.00 -12.68 -15.37
N ASN A 56 2.13 -12.76 -16.37
CA ASN A 56 0.73 -13.12 -16.17
C ASN A 56 0.61 -14.54 -15.61
N LEU A 57 -0.40 -14.75 -14.77
CA LEU A 57 -0.70 -16.04 -14.17
C LEU A 57 -2.16 -16.40 -14.39
N THR A 58 -2.43 -17.71 -14.42
CA THR A 58 -3.80 -18.23 -14.35
C THR A 58 -3.88 -19.13 -13.12
N ILE A 59 -4.72 -18.76 -12.17
CA ILE A 59 -4.92 -19.50 -10.92
C ILE A 59 -6.39 -19.87 -10.85
N GLU A 60 -6.69 -21.17 -10.80
CA GLU A 60 -8.06 -21.70 -10.71
C GLU A 60 -9.04 -21.16 -11.78
N GLY A 61 -8.51 -20.80 -12.96
CA GLY A 61 -9.30 -20.27 -14.07
C GLY A 61 -9.48 -18.74 -14.06
N GLU A 62 -8.99 -18.03 -13.04
CA GLU A 62 -8.86 -16.57 -13.06
C GLU A 62 -7.52 -16.15 -13.65
N GLU A 63 -7.55 -15.18 -14.56
CA GLU A 63 -6.34 -14.56 -15.12
C GLU A 63 -5.89 -13.35 -14.28
N TYR A 64 -4.60 -13.30 -14.00
CA TYR A 64 -3.91 -12.26 -13.26
C TYR A 64 -2.91 -11.59 -14.19
N ASN A 65 -3.23 -10.36 -14.62
CA ASN A 65 -2.32 -9.55 -15.42
C ASN A 65 -1.32 -8.83 -14.51
N TYR A 66 -0.02 -8.95 -14.76
CA TYR A 66 1.00 -8.26 -13.96
C TYR A 66 0.85 -6.73 -14.00
N GLU A 67 0.30 -6.16 -15.07
CA GLU A 67 0.13 -4.70 -15.25
C GLU A 67 -0.86 -4.07 -14.27
N THR A 68 -1.75 -4.87 -13.68
CA THR A 68 -2.69 -4.40 -12.65
C THR A 68 -2.12 -4.48 -11.24
N TYR A 69 -0.91 -5.01 -11.09
CA TYR A 69 -0.19 -5.12 -9.84
C TYR A 69 0.96 -4.12 -9.78
N GLU A 70 1.24 -3.66 -8.57
CA GLU A 70 2.39 -2.82 -8.32
C GLU A 70 3.68 -3.64 -8.41
N GLU A 71 4.66 -3.11 -9.14
CA GLU A 71 6.00 -3.70 -9.17
C GLU A 71 6.62 -3.63 -7.78
N LYS A 72 7.27 -4.71 -7.32
CA LYS A 72 7.96 -4.70 -6.04
C LYS A 72 9.19 -3.81 -6.13
N ALA A 73 9.30 -2.79 -5.27
CA ALA A 73 10.46 -1.90 -5.26
C ALA A 73 11.76 -2.69 -4.98
N THR A 74 12.73 -2.60 -5.88
CA THR A 74 14.02 -3.31 -5.75
C THR A 74 15.04 -2.43 -5.05
N GLY A 75 15.09 -2.52 -3.72
CA GLY A 75 16.07 -1.82 -2.91
C GLY A 75 15.73 -0.35 -2.63
N TRP A 76 16.68 0.35 -2.04
CA TRP A 76 16.53 1.75 -1.63
C TRP A 76 16.99 2.62 -2.79
N SER A 77 16.12 3.46 -3.33
CA SER A 77 16.48 4.35 -4.45
C SER A 77 17.38 5.50 -3.98
N ARG A 78 17.43 5.78 -2.67
CA ARG A 78 18.33 6.74 -2.02
C ARG A 78 18.79 6.23 -0.65
N HIS A 79 19.98 6.66 -0.24
CA HIS A 79 20.52 6.35 1.07
C HIS A 79 19.69 7.06 2.17
N PRO A 80 19.39 6.41 3.32
CA PRO A 80 18.60 7.02 4.40
C PRO A 80 19.07 8.41 4.84
N ALA A 81 20.39 8.66 4.81
CA ALA A 81 20.98 9.93 5.20
C ALA A 81 20.72 11.10 4.21
N GLU A 82 20.20 10.83 3.01
CA GLU A 82 19.80 11.87 2.04
C GLU A 82 18.40 12.44 2.31
N PHE A 83 17.64 11.83 3.23
CA PHE A 83 16.29 12.26 3.59
C PHE A 83 16.33 13.13 4.85
N ILE A 84 16.63 14.43 4.69
CA ILE A 84 16.93 15.32 5.83
C ILE A 84 15.71 16.13 6.33
N ASP A 85 14.59 16.21 5.59
CA ASP A 85 13.45 17.01 6.05
C ASP A 85 12.42 16.20 6.84
N GLU A 86 12.44 16.35 8.16
CA GLU A 86 11.43 15.83 9.09
C GLU A 86 10.11 16.63 9.07
N GLU A 87 10.08 17.83 8.48
CA GLU A 87 8.93 18.75 8.46
C GLU A 87 8.01 18.62 7.22
N ARG A 88 8.19 17.59 6.37
CA ARG A 88 7.43 17.44 5.11
C ARG A 88 5.92 17.25 5.28
N VAL A 89 5.50 16.67 6.40
CA VAL A 89 4.08 16.41 6.70
C VAL A 89 3.80 16.96 8.10
N ASN A 90 2.98 18.00 8.17
CA ASN A 90 2.48 18.48 9.45
C ASN A 90 1.24 17.67 9.86
N LEU A 91 1.31 17.04 11.03
CA LEU A 91 0.20 16.28 11.63
C LEU A 91 -0.69 17.15 12.51
N GLU A 92 -0.29 18.39 12.79
CA GLU A 92 -1.06 19.38 13.54
C GLU A 92 -1.92 20.22 12.58
N GLU A 93 -3.17 20.47 12.96
CA GLU A 93 -4.09 21.31 12.18
C GLU A 93 -3.66 22.79 12.27
N ASN A 94 -2.87 23.26 11.31
CA ASN A 94 -2.69 24.70 11.13
C ASN A 94 -3.79 25.24 10.19
N LEU A 95 -4.88 25.74 10.80
CA LEU A 95 -6.07 26.26 10.13
C LEU A 95 -5.87 27.59 9.37
N GLY A 96 -4.64 28.11 9.29
CA GLY A 96 -4.32 29.28 8.47
C GLY A 96 -4.33 28.95 6.97
N ALA A 97 -5.51 28.79 6.37
CA ALA A 97 -5.68 28.39 4.96
C ALA A 97 -6.22 29.51 4.05
N VAL A 98 -6.40 30.72 4.58
CA VAL A 98 -6.97 31.86 3.82
C VAL A 98 -5.92 32.42 2.87
N GLY A 99 -6.17 32.33 1.56
CA GLY A 99 -5.29 32.83 0.50
C GLY A 99 -4.33 31.81 -0.11
N GLU A 100 -4.53 30.51 0.11
CA GLU A 100 -3.75 29.44 -0.54
C GLU A 100 -4.69 28.44 -1.25
N ILE A 101 -4.15 27.73 -2.26
CA ILE A 101 -4.88 26.64 -2.92
C ILE A 101 -4.90 25.42 -2.00
N ASN A 102 -6.08 24.86 -1.76
CA ASN A 102 -6.29 23.71 -0.88
C ASN A 102 -6.80 22.52 -1.69
N ILE A 103 -6.18 21.36 -1.50
CA ILE A 103 -6.61 20.10 -2.11
C ILE A 103 -7.03 19.15 -1.01
N PHE A 104 -8.25 18.62 -1.10
CA PHE A 104 -8.78 17.62 -0.17
C PHE A 104 -8.87 16.28 -0.88
N THR A 105 -8.36 15.23 -0.24
CA THR A 105 -8.40 13.85 -0.75
C THR A 105 -9.36 12.99 0.07
N ASP A 106 -9.98 12.00 -0.56
CA ASP A 106 -10.80 11.01 0.14
C ASP A 106 -10.86 9.67 -0.63
N GLY A 107 -10.50 8.59 0.06
CA GLY A 107 -10.58 7.22 -0.44
C GLY A 107 -11.81 6.49 0.11
N SER A 108 -12.62 5.93 -0.79
CA SER A 108 -13.84 5.20 -0.44
C SER A 108 -13.76 3.72 -0.75
N LYS A 109 -14.45 2.89 0.04
CA LYS A 109 -14.65 1.47 -0.25
C LYS A 109 -16.07 1.04 0.06
N MET A 110 -16.71 0.41 -0.91
CA MET A 110 -18.02 -0.21 -0.82
C MET A 110 -17.95 -1.64 -1.39
N GLU A 111 -19.00 -2.45 -1.23
CA GLU A 111 -19.02 -3.82 -1.78
C GLU A 111 -18.79 -3.86 -3.30
N GLN A 112 -19.33 -2.87 -4.01
CA GLN A 112 -19.28 -2.75 -5.47
C GLN A 112 -17.98 -2.13 -6.02
N GLY A 113 -17.08 -1.66 -5.16
CA GLY A 113 -15.83 -1.07 -5.63
C GLY A 113 -15.11 -0.20 -4.62
N VAL A 114 -13.90 0.19 -5.01
CA VAL A 114 -13.05 1.12 -4.28
C VAL A 114 -12.90 2.38 -5.15
N GLY A 115 -12.98 3.54 -4.53
CA GLY A 115 -12.91 4.83 -5.20
C GLY A 115 -11.85 5.72 -4.55
N SER A 116 -11.33 6.63 -5.35
CA SER A 116 -10.25 7.57 -5.02
C SER A 116 -10.72 8.93 -5.56
N ALA A 117 -10.73 9.99 -4.76
CA ALA A 117 -11.02 11.32 -5.28
C ALA A 117 -10.20 12.43 -4.62
N PHE A 118 -10.04 13.54 -5.35
CA PHE A 118 -9.63 14.81 -4.76
C PHE A 118 -10.39 16.01 -5.34
N CYS A 119 -10.50 17.05 -4.52
CA CYS A 119 -11.11 18.34 -4.88
C CYS A 119 -10.13 19.47 -4.62
N VAL A 120 -10.02 20.40 -5.57
CA VAL A 120 -9.13 21.56 -5.51
C VAL A 120 -9.97 22.80 -5.30
N PHE A 121 -9.67 23.53 -4.23
CA PHE A 121 -10.27 24.80 -3.91
C PHE A 121 -9.26 25.93 -4.11
N GLY A 122 -9.69 26.97 -4.81
CA GLY A 122 -8.91 28.19 -5.01
C GLY A 122 -8.79 29.01 -3.73
N GLU A 123 -8.13 30.15 -3.84
CA GLU A 123 -7.85 31.05 -2.72
C GLU A 123 -9.12 31.63 -2.09
N GLN A 124 -10.21 31.74 -2.86
CA GLN A 124 -11.51 32.22 -2.42
C GLN A 124 -12.45 31.09 -1.98
N GLN A 125 -11.92 29.88 -1.75
CA GLN A 125 -12.66 28.67 -1.36
C GLN A 125 -13.72 28.23 -2.38
N GLU A 126 -13.49 28.54 -3.65
CA GLU A 126 -14.28 28.07 -4.77
C GLU A 126 -13.70 26.77 -5.33
N LEU A 127 -14.57 25.83 -5.73
CA LEU A 127 -14.13 24.59 -6.38
C LEU A 127 -13.61 24.91 -7.78
N ILE A 128 -12.32 24.70 -8.02
CA ILE A 128 -11.66 24.99 -9.31
C ILE A 128 -11.34 23.74 -10.12
N ALA A 129 -11.15 22.60 -9.46
CA ALA A 129 -10.93 21.32 -10.13
C ALA A 129 -11.33 20.14 -9.23
N GLN A 130 -11.58 19.00 -9.85
CA GLN A 130 -11.83 17.74 -9.15
C GLN A 130 -11.31 16.58 -9.99
N TRP A 131 -10.97 15.49 -9.33
CA TRP A 131 -10.61 14.23 -9.95
C TRP A 131 -11.25 13.07 -9.19
N GLN A 132 -11.59 12.02 -9.93
CA GLN A 132 -12.09 10.77 -9.37
C GLN A 132 -11.54 9.60 -10.17
N GLY A 133 -11.15 8.54 -9.46
CA GLY A 133 -10.66 7.28 -9.99
C GLY A 133 -11.43 6.12 -9.40
N ARG A 134 -11.76 5.13 -10.24
CA ARG A 134 -12.33 3.85 -9.81
C ARG A 134 -11.24 2.78 -9.79
N LEU A 135 -11.14 2.09 -8.67
CA LEU A 135 -10.19 1.03 -8.41
C LEU A 135 -10.89 -0.33 -8.44
N SER A 136 -10.09 -1.40 -8.47
CA SER A 136 -10.63 -2.76 -8.38
C SER A 136 -11.31 -2.97 -7.02
N THR A 137 -12.36 -3.79 -6.99
CA THR A 137 -12.99 -4.24 -5.73
C THR A 137 -12.00 -4.96 -4.81
N LYS A 138 -10.92 -5.52 -5.38
CA LYS A 138 -9.83 -6.18 -4.65
C LYS A 138 -8.92 -5.18 -3.91
N ASN A 139 -8.97 -3.87 -4.22
CA ASN A 139 -8.14 -2.86 -3.56
C ASN A 139 -8.61 -2.53 -2.13
N SER A 140 -7.69 -2.01 -1.32
CA SER A 140 -7.97 -1.53 0.04
C SER A 140 -8.25 -0.02 0.05
N ILE A 141 -8.88 0.49 1.12
CA ILE A 141 -9.04 1.93 1.35
C ILE A 141 -7.67 2.60 1.36
N PHE A 142 -6.68 1.99 2.03
CA PHE A 142 -5.32 2.51 2.06
C PHE A 142 -4.69 2.67 0.67
N GLN A 143 -4.94 1.74 -0.26
CA GLN A 143 -4.46 1.89 -1.63
C GLN A 143 -5.15 3.03 -2.38
N ALA A 144 -6.45 3.26 -2.13
CA ALA A 144 -7.17 4.39 -2.70
C ALA A 144 -6.57 5.72 -2.25
N GLU A 145 -6.43 5.89 -0.93
CA GLU A 145 -5.83 7.08 -0.33
C GLU A 145 -4.42 7.39 -0.86
N LEU A 146 -3.59 6.36 -1.07
CA LEU A 146 -2.26 6.54 -1.66
C LEU A 146 -2.33 6.96 -3.14
N ILE A 147 -3.32 6.47 -3.89
CA ILE A 147 -3.53 6.86 -5.29
C ILE A 147 -4.03 8.30 -5.37
N ASP A 148 -4.92 8.72 -4.48
CA ASP A 148 -5.33 10.13 -4.37
C ASP A 148 -4.13 11.04 -4.18
N LEU A 149 -3.30 10.74 -3.18
CA LEU A 149 -2.09 11.51 -2.93
C LEU A 149 -1.16 11.52 -4.16
N GLN A 150 -1.04 10.39 -4.87
CA GLN A 150 -0.22 10.32 -6.09
C GLN A 150 -0.75 11.23 -7.20
N GLU A 151 -2.06 11.22 -7.45
CA GLU A 151 -2.67 12.07 -8.46
C GLU A 151 -2.66 13.55 -8.05
N VAL A 152 -2.80 13.84 -6.76
CA VAL A 152 -2.63 15.20 -6.22
C VAL A 152 -1.22 15.71 -6.45
N VAL A 153 -0.17 14.91 -6.21
CA VAL A 153 1.21 15.34 -6.47
C VAL A 153 1.42 15.59 -7.96
N LYS A 154 0.89 14.75 -8.85
CA LYS A 154 0.94 15.00 -10.31
C LYS A 154 0.22 16.30 -10.68
N TYR A 155 -0.95 16.55 -10.09
CA TYR A 155 -1.67 17.79 -10.27
C TYR A 155 -0.82 18.99 -9.80
N ALA A 156 -0.29 18.94 -8.58
CA ALA A 156 0.54 19.99 -8.00
C ALA A 156 1.82 20.24 -8.81
N GLN A 157 2.48 19.22 -9.34
CA GLN A 157 3.67 19.38 -10.18
C GLN A 157 3.41 20.19 -11.46
N ASN A 158 2.19 20.10 -12.01
CA ASN A 158 1.79 20.86 -13.18
C ASN A 158 1.36 22.30 -12.85
N HIS A 159 1.20 22.64 -11.57
CA HIS A 159 0.71 23.94 -11.10
C HIS A 159 1.73 24.56 -10.14
N GLN A 160 2.49 25.57 -10.60
CA GLN A 160 3.62 26.19 -9.86
C GLN A 160 3.22 27.04 -8.63
N ASN A 161 2.11 26.70 -7.97
CA ASN A 161 1.57 27.42 -6.82
C ASN A 161 1.92 26.70 -5.52
N LYS A 162 1.95 27.44 -4.42
CA LYS A 162 2.00 26.87 -3.08
C LYS A 162 0.65 26.20 -2.80
N ILE A 163 0.65 24.88 -2.65
CA ILE A 163 -0.55 24.05 -2.49
C ILE A 163 -0.51 23.36 -1.12
N LYS A 164 -1.63 23.38 -0.41
CA LYS A 164 -1.86 22.57 0.80
C LYS A 164 -2.69 21.35 0.46
N ILE A 165 -2.24 20.18 0.89
CA ILE A 165 -2.92 18.91 0.70
C ILE A 165 -3.46 18.46 2.06
N TRP A 166 -4.75 18.12 2.09
CA TRP A 166 -5.48 17.69 3.27
C TRP A 166 -5.96 16.26 3.05
N SER A 167 -5.54 15.35 3.93
CA SER A 167 -5.97 13.97 3.97
C SER A 167 -6.28 13.62 5.43
N ASP A 168 -7.40 12.94 5.67
CA ASP A 168 -7.75 12.39 6.98
C ASP A 168 -7.11 11.00 7.20
N SER A 169 -6.50 10.42 6.17
CA SER A 169 -5.86 9.11 6.19
C SER A 169 -4.52 9.13 6.91
N ARG A 170 -4.58 9.03 8.25
CA ARG A 170 -3.39 8.97 9.11
C ARG A 170 -2.45 7.83 8.73
N SER A 171 -2.96 6.71 8.21
CA SER A 171 -2.14 5.61 7.69
C SER A 171 -1.33 6.03 6.48
N SER A 172 -1.93 6.75 5.52
CA SER A 172 -1.25 7.26 4.33
C SER A 172 -0.23 8.34 4.67
N LEU A 173 -0.58 9.28 5.56
CA LEU A 173 0.35 10.31 6.04
C LEU A 173 1.55 9.69 6.78
N LYS A 174 1.32 8.68 7.63
CA LYS A 174 2.40 7.93 8.28
C LYS A 174 3.24 7.13 7.28
N ALA A 175 2.63 6.58 6.24
CA ALA A 175 3.35 5.90 5.19
C ALA A 175 4.31 6.89 4.53
N LEU A 176 3.85 8.07 4.12
CA LEU A 176 4.71 9.12 3.54
C LEU A 176 5.92 9.49 4.40
N LEU A 177 5.74 9.55 5.73
CA LEU A 177 6.82 9.80 6.69
C LEU A 177 7.77 8.60 6.86
N ASN A 178 7.33 7.39 6.52
CA ASN A 178 8.13 6.18 6.67
C ASN A 178 9.17 6.06 5.56
N GLN A 179 10.43 6.10 5.94
CA GLN A 179 11.60 6.08 5.05
C GLN A 179 11.90 4.70 4.45
N LYS A 180 11.20 3.64 4.87
CA LYS A 180 11.30 2.28 4.33
C LYS A 180 10.07 1.96 3.48
N TYR A 181 10.24 1.98 2.15
CA TYR A 181 9.18 1.68 1.19
C TYR A 181 9.39 0.32 0.52
N ASN A 182 8.32 -0.50 0.49
CA ASN A 182 8.24 -1.70 -0.35
C ASN A 182 7.29 -1.51 -1.55
N SER A 183 6.57 -0.39 -1.59
CA SER A 183 5.62 0.01 -2.64
C SER A 183 6.25 1.11 -3.52
N GLN A 184 6.11 0.97 -4.83
CA GLN A 184 6.52 1.94 -5.85
C GLN A 184 5.73 3.25 -5.79
N ILE A 185 4.40 3.21 -5.60
CA ILE A 185 3.53 4.37 -5.41
C ILE A 185 4.02 5.18 -4.22
N HIS A 186 4.27 4.51 -3.09
CA HIS A 186 4.85 5.14 -1.90
C HIS A 186 6.24 5.74 -2.19
N SER A 187 7.13 5.02 -2.89
CA SER A 187 8.45 5.54 -3.24
C SER A 187 8.40 6.78 -4.15
N ARG A 188 7.47 6.82 -5.12
CA ARG A 188 7.32 7.93 -6.08
C ARG A 188 6.85 9.20 -5.38
N LEU A 189 5.92 9.06 -4.44
CA LEU A 189 5.45 10.15 -3.59
C LEU A 189 6.58 10.76 -2.75
N SER A 190 7.44 9.95 -2.14
CA SER A 190 8.55 10.44 -1.31
C SER A 190 9.69 11.11 -2.10
N VAL A 191 9.90 10.74 -3.38
CA VAL A 191 10.97 11.27 -4.23
C VAL A 191 10.63 12.64 -4.83
N GLN A 192 9.35 12.95 -5.05
CA GLN A 192 8.90 14.16 -5.74
C GLN A 192 8.87 15.42 -4.86
N HIS A 193 9.08 15.28 -3.55
CA HIS A 193 9.11 16.38 -2.57
C HIS A 193 10.55 16.73 -2.09
N SER A 194 11.59 16.44 -2.89
CA SER A 194 12.99 16.80 -2.58
C SER A 194 13.56 17.74 -3.63
#